data_AF-A0A4R6PJ98-F1
#
_entry.id   AF-A0A4R6PJ98-F1
#
_cell.length_a   1.000
_cell.length_b   1.000
_cell.length_c   1.000
_cell.angle_alpha   90.00
_cell.angle_beta   90.00
_cell.angle_gamma   90.00
#
_symmetry.space_group_name_H-M   'P 1'
#
loop_
_entity.id
_entity.type
_entity.pdbx_description
1 polymer ?
#
loop_
_entity_poly.entity_id
_entity_poly.type
_entity_poly.pdbx_seq_one_letter_code
_entity_poly.pdbx_strand_id
1 'polypeptide(L)'
;MLAQGPDAGALPTLLAAVSDIPGGSFVGPSRFGGVRGPATVGEISPVAEDPDSAARLWRASEHLTGTRFPFTSASPSPAPTTDVFGA
;
A
#
# COMPACT_ATOMS: atom_id res chain seq x y z
N MET A 1 -3.44 30.10 -3.54
CA MET A 1 -2.97 28.86 -4.19
C MET A 1 -4.01 27.76 -4.03
N LEU A 2 -4.13 26.87 -5.02
CA LEU A 2 -5.09 25.75 -4.99
C LEU A 2 -4.60 24.56 -4.14
N ALA A 3 -3.29 24.41 -3.95
CA ALA A 3 -2.67 23.38 -3.10
C ALA A 3 -2.46 23.86 -1.65
N GLN A 4 -2.35 22.93 -0.72
CA GLN A 4 -2.09 23.22 0.69
C GLN A 4 -0.61 23.47 0.97
N GLY A 5 -0.31 24.21 2.04
CA GLY A 5 1.06 24.48 2.50
C GLY A 5 1.76 23.23 3.03
N PRO A 6 3.07 23.32 3.33
CA PRO A 6 3.91 22.18 3.70
C PRO A 6 3.40 21.42 4.93
N ASP A 7 2.98 22.13 5.99
CA ASP A 7 2.49 21.50 7.21
C ASP A 7 1.24 20.64 6.95
N ALA A 8 0.29 21.17 6.19
CA ALA A 8 -0.90 20.44 5.78
C ALA A 8 -0.56 19.31 4.79
N GLY A 9 0.44 19.50 3.94
CA GLY A 9 0.92 18.50 2.99
C GLY A 9 1.60 17.30 3.65
N ALA A 10 2.12 17.45 4.86
CA ALA A 10 2.72 16.37 5.63
C ALA A 10 1.69 15.45 6.34
N LEU A 11 0.46 15.93 6.56
CA LEU A 11 -0.56 15.19 7.31
C LEU A 11 -0.92 13.82 6.70
N PRO A 12 -1.07 13.65 5.37
CA PRO A 12 -1.29 12.33 4.77
C PRO A 12 -0.16 11.33 5.06
N THR A 13 1.10 11.78 5.03
CA THR A 13 2.25 10.93 5.37
C THR A 13 2.23 10.53 6.84
N LEU A 14 1.92 11.47 7.74
CA LEU A 14 1.79 11.15 9.17
C LEU A 14 0.66 10.14 9.41
N LEU A 15 -0.50 10.32 8.77
CA LEU A 15 -1.63 9.39 8.88
C LEU A 15 -1.22 7.98 8.43
N ALA A 16 -0.57 7.84 7.28
CA ALA A 16 -0.10 6.55 6.75
C ALA A 16 0.95 5.89 7.64
N ALA A 17 1.80 6.67 8.31
CA ALA A 17 2.91 6.14 9.10
C ALA A 17 2.50 5.63 10.49
N VAL A 18 1.46 6.22 11.09
CA VAL A 18 1.12 5.97 12.51
C VAL A 18 -0.23 5.32 12.75
N SER A 19 -1.11 5.32 11.75
CA SER A 19 -2.46 4.77 11.90
C SER A 19 -2.48 3.28 11.60
N ASP A 20 -3.36 2.57 12.29
CA ASP A 20 -3.66 1.18 11.97
C ASP A 20 -4.66 1.11 10.80
N ILE A 21 -4.12 0.99 9.58
CA ILE A 21 -4.89 0.90 8.33
C ILE A 21 -4.44 -0.33 7.52
N PRO A 22 -5.31 -0.94 6.71
CA PRO A 22 -4.95 -2.11 5.92
C PRO A 22 -3.73 -1.87 5.02
N GLY A 23 -2.89 -2.90 4.88
CA GLY A 23 -1.81 -2.89 3.90
C GLY A 23 -2.34 -2.65 2.48
N GLY A 24 -1.60 -1.90 1.68
CA GLY A 24 -2.04 -1.49 0.34
C GLY A 24 -3.00 -0.30 0.32
N SER A 25 -3.30 0.32 1.47
CA SER A 25 -4.06 1.57 1.51
C SER A 25 -3.31 2.74 0.87
N PHE A 26 -4.06 3.68 0.29
CA PHE A 26 -3.55 4.95 -0.22
C PHE A 26 -4.13 6.11 0.58
N VAL A 27 -3.29 7.08 0.93
CA VAL A 27 -3.66 8.18 1.83
C VAL A 27 -3.38 9.51 1.14
N GLY A 28 -4.35 10.41 1.21
CA GLY A 28 -4.25 11.71 0.57
C GLY A 28 -5.23 12.74 1.14
N PRO A 29 -5.21 13.97 0.61
CA PRO A 29 -6.17 15.00 0.97
C PRO A 29 -7.59 14.67 0.47
N SER A 30 -8.60 14.92 1.30
CA SER A 30 -9.99 14.53 1.04
C SER A 30 -10.75 15.32 -0.04
N ARG A 31 -10.23 16.45 -0.53
CA ARG A 31 -10.99 17.35 -1.42
C ARG A 31 -10.31 17.57 -2.76
N PHE A 32 -11.13 17.87 -3.77
CA PHE A 32 -10.71 18.17 -5.14
C PHE A 32 -9.84 17.05 -5.74
N GLY A 33 -10.21 15.78 -5.51
CA GLY A 33 -9.48 14.63 -6.06
C GLY A 33 -8.05 14.49 -5.53
N GLY A 34 -7.81 14.75 -4.24
CA GLY A 34 -6.48 14.60 -3.64
C GLY A 34 -5.64 15.88 -3.62
N VAL A 35 -6.16 17.03 -4.07
CA VAL A 35 -5.36 18.27 -4.14
C VAL A 35 -5.22 18.92 -2.76
N ARG A 36 -6.29 18.94 -1.95
CA ARG A 36 -6.25 19.58 -0.63
C ARG A 36 -7.28 19.08 0.38
N GLY A 37 -7.13 19.49 1.64
CA GLY A 37 -8.07 19.22 2.72
C GLY A 37 -7.50 18.27 3.78
N PRO A 38 -8.32 17.85 4.76
CA PRO A 38 -7.91 16.87 5.76
C PRO A 38 -7.37 15.60 5.13
N ALA A 39 -6.35 15.00 5.76
CA ALA A 39 -5.83 13.69 5.40
C ALA A 39 -6.90 12.61 5.61
N THR A 40 -7.00 11.68 4.66
CA THR A 40 -7.92 10.55 4.71
C THR A 40 -7.34 9.37 3.93
N VAL A 41 -7.81 8.17 4.23
CA VAL A 41 -7.69 7.05 3.27
C VAL A 41 -8.51 7.42 2.03
N GLY A 42 -7.88 7.33 0.87
CA GLY A 42 -8.46 7.64 -0.43
C GLY A 42 -8.55 6.41 -1.32
N GLU A 43 -9.16 6.59 -2.47
CA GLU A 43 -9.27 5.54 -3.50
C GLU A 43 -8.00 5.47 -4.33
N ILE A 44 -7.60 4.25 -4.70
CA ILE A 44 -6.53 4.00 -5.65
C ILE A 44 -7.14 3.96 -7.06
N SER A 45 -6.45 4.55 -8.03
CA SER A 45 -6.89 4.44 -9.43
C SER A 45 -6.86 2.97 -9.89
N PRO A 46 -7.86 2.48 -10.64
CA PRO A 46 -7.91 1.07 -11.06
C PRO A 46 -6.65 0.58 -11.81
N VAL A 47 -6.01 1.47 -12.58
CA VAL A 47 -4.76 1.13 -13.31
C VAL A 47 -3.58 0.88 -12.35
N ALA A 48 -3.57 1.53 -11.19
CA ALA A 48 -2.56 1.33 -10.16
C ALA A 48 -2.80 0.05 -9.34
N GLU A 49 -3.97 -0.58 -9.47
CA GLU A 49 -4.31 -1.85 -8.80
C GLU A 49 -3.98 -3.08 -9.67
N ASP A 50 -3.49 -2.89 -10.92
CA ASP A 50 -3.16 -4.00 -11.81
C ASP A 50 -1.93 -4.80 -11.31
N PRO A 51 -2.12 -6.07 -10.86
CA PRO A 51 -1.04 -6.87 -10.30
C PRO A 51 0.02 -7.26 -11.34
N ASP A 52 -0.37 -7.39 -12.61
CA ASP A 52 0.56 -7.77 -13.69
C ASP A 52 1.50 -6.60 -14.00
N SER A 53 0.96 -5.38 -14.07
CA SER A 53 1.76 -4.16 -14.18
C SER A 53 2.71 -4.00 -12.99
N ALA A 54 2.22 -4.21 -11.75
CA ALA A 54 3.05 -4.15 -10.55
C ALA A 54 4.22 -5.16 -10.61
N ALA A 55 3.95 -6.42 -10.95
CA ALA A 55 4.97 -7.46 -11.05
C ALA A 55 5.99 -7.21 -12.18
N ARG A 56 5.55 -6.64 -13.31
CA ARG A 56 6.45 -6.24 -14.41
C ARG A 56 7.34 -5.07 -14.00
N LEU A 57 6.77 -4.05 -13.36
CA LEU A 57 7.51 -2.89 -12.88
C LEU A 57 8.54 -3.30 -11.83
N TRP A 58 8.16 -4.12 -10.85
CA TRP A 58 9.07 -4.59 -9.80
C TRP A 58 10.29 -5.31 -10.37
N ARG A 59 10.08 -6.26 -11.30
CA ARG A 59 11.19 -6.97 -11.97
C ARG A 59 12.11 -6.04 -12.73
N ALA A 60 11.56 -5.03 -13.41
CA ALA A 60 12.37 -4.03 -14.11
C ALA A 60 13.18 -3.18 -13.11
N SER A 61 12.60 -2.77 -11.99
CA SER A 61 13.28 -2.02 -10.93
C SER A 61 14.44 -2.81 -10.30
N GLU A 62 14.22 -4.10 -9.99
CA GLU A 62 15.29 -4.99 -9.50
C GLU A 62 16.42 -5.10 -10.51
N HIS A 63 16.10 -5.31 -11.79
CA HIS A 63 17.10 -5.40 -12.85
C HIS A 63 17.91 -4.11 -13.01
N LEU A 64 17.24 -2.95 -13.04
CA LEU A 64 17.88 -1.65 -13.26
C LEU A 64 18.72 -1.19 -12.08
N THR A 65 18.35 -1.58 -10.86
CA THR A 65 19.08 -1.18 -9.64
C THR A 65 20.09 -2.23 -9.18
N GLY A 66 20.07 -3.44 -9.76
CA GLY A 66 20.89 -4.55 -9.29
C GLY A 66 20.50 -5.06 -7.89
N THR A 67 19.34 -4.65 -7.38
CA THR A 67 18.83 -5.07 -6.06
C THR A 67 17.80 -6.18 -6.20
N ARG A 68 17.50 -6.89 -5.11
CA ARG A 68 16.45 -7.92 -5.06
C ARG A 68 15.63 -7.78 -3.78
N PHE A 69 14.34 -8.09 -3.87
CA PHE A 69 13.48 -8.18 -2.72
C PHE A 69 14.00 -9.29 -1.78
N PRO A 70 14.30 -8.98 -0.51
CA PRO A 70 15.03 -9.89 0.36
C PRO A 70 14.16 -10.98 0.98
N PHE A 71 12.83 -10.85 0.90
CA PHE A 71 11.92 -11.84 1.47
C PHE A 71 11.39 -12.75 0.37
N THR A 72 11.62 -14.05 0.50
CA THR A 72 10.83 -15.01 -0.26
C THR A 72 9.40 -14.96 0.28
N SER A 73 8.41 -14.88 -0.60
CA SER A 73 7.02 -15.03 -0.17
C SER A 73 6.88 -16.43 0.42
N ALA A 74 6.77 -16.53 1.74
CA ALA A 74 6.41 -17.79 2.36
C ALA A 74 5.00 -18.11 1.84
N SER A 75 4.87 -19.24 1.12
CA SER A 75 3.54 -19.80 0.88
C SER A 75 2.81 -19.88 2.22
N PRO A 76 1.53 -19.47 2.31
CA PRO A 76 0.79 -19.59 3.56
C PRO A 76 0.89 -21.05 4.00
N SER A 77 1.56 -21.27 5.14
CA SER A 77 1.66 -22.60 5.74
C SER A 77 0.22 -23.10 5.93
N PRO A 78 -0.15 -24.30 5.45
CA PRO A 78 -1.49 -24.80 5.67
C PRO A 78 -1.76 -24.83 7.16
N ALA A 79 -2.85 -24.19 7.59
CA ALA A 79 -3.28 -24.19 8.98
C ALA A 79 -3.28 -25.63 9.52
N PRO A 80 -2.84 -25.87 10.76
CA PRO A 80 -2.87 -27.21 11.34
C PRO A 80 -4.32 -27.71 11.26
N THR A 81 -4.53 -28.75 10.47
CA THR A 81 -5.80 -29.48 10.49
C THR A 81 -5.83 -30.19 11.83
N THR A 82 -6.40 -29.54 12.83
CA THR A 82 -6.79 -30.21 14.06
C THR A 82 -7.86 -31.22 13.68
N ASP A 83 -7.46 -32.47 13.52
CA ASP A 83 -8.40 -33.58 13.45
C ASP A 83 -9.02 -33.73 14.85
N VAL A 84 -10.26 -33.25 14.98
CA VAL A 84 -11.01 -33.24 16.26
C VAL A 84 -11.81 -34.52 16.46
N PHE A 85 -11.61 -35.57 15.65
CA PHE A 85 -12.40 -36.80 15.74
C PHE A 85 -11.54 -38.05 15.82
N GLY A 86 -10.99 -38.27 17.01
CA GLY A 86 -10.44 -39.56 17.45
C GLY A 86 -10.94 -39.92 18.85
N ALA A 87 -12.18 -40.41 18.94
CA ALA A 87 -12.71 -41.22 20.04
C ALA A 87 -14.04 -41.88 19.61
#